data_AF-A0A1Z9PZG5-F1
#
_entry.id   AF-A0A1Z9PZG5-F1
#
_cell.length_a   1.000
_cell.length_b   1.000
_cell.length_c   1.000
_cell.angle_alpha   90.00
_cell.angle_beta   90.00
_cell.angle_gamma   90.00
#
_symmetry.space_group_name_H-M   'P 1'
#
loop_
_entity.id
_entity.type
_entity.pdbx_description
1 polymer ?
#
loop_
_entity_poly.entity_id
_entity_poly.type
_entity_poly.pdbx_seq_one_letter_code
_entity_poly.pdbx_strand_id
1 'polypeptide(L)' 'MVLIPTASSTMLRWFVAITPLAGAMVFPILVPVVMARVGISAGVAVALVLSAFWFIAMLKTSEMPH' A
#
# COMPACT_ATOMS: atom_id res chain seq x y z
N MET A 1 29.39 11.86 16.99
CA MET A 1 29.22 10.48 16.49
C MET A 1 28.47 10.55 15.17
N VAL A 2 29.13 10.19 14.08
CA VAL A 2 28.54 10.20 12.72
C VAL A 2 27.72 8.93 12.57
N LEU A 3 26.41 9.06 12.37
CA LEU A 3 25.52 7.92 12.14
C LEU A 3 25.71 7.45 10.69
N ILE A 4 26.39 6.32 10.51
CA ILE A 4 26.47 5.62 9.23
C ILE A 4 25.05 5.15 8.88
N PRO A 5 24.48 5.54 7.73
CA PRO A 5 23.21 4.98 7.28
C PRO A 5 23.42 3.50 6.97
N THR A 6 22.98 2.61 7.87
CA THR A 6 22.90 1.18 7.56
C THR A 6 21.92 1.04 6.41
N ALA A 7 22.35 0.47 5.27
CA ALA A 7 21.58 0.38 4.03
C ALA A 7 20.12 -0.13 4.18
N SER A 8 19.83 -0.85 5.27
CA SER A 8 18.49 -1.31 5.68
C SER A 8 17.47 -0.17 5.91
N SER A 9 17.85 0.94 6.57
CA SER A 9 16.89 2.02 6.91
C SER A 9 16.45 2.86 5.70
N THR A 10 17.32 3.00 4.70
CA THR A 10 17.02 3.74 3.47
C THR A 10 16.07 2.98 2.56
N MET A 11 16.32 1.68 2.32
CA MET A 11 15.45 0.84 1.48
C MET A 11 14.05 0.71 2.08
N LEU A 12 13.99 0.61 3.40
CA LEU A 12 12.75 0.57 4.14
C LEU A 12 11.93 1.86 3.98
N ARG A 13 12.55 3.02 4.16
CA ARG A 13 11.92 4.33 3.95
C ARG A 13 11.36 4.49 2.53
N TRP A 14 12.10 4.01 1.52
CA TRP A 14 11.62 4.00 0.14
C TRP A 14 10.42 3.07 -0.05
N PHE A 15 10.43 1.89 0.56
CA PHE A 15 9.30 0.96 0.53
C PHE A 15 8.05 1.57 1.19
N VAL A 16 8.20 2.24 2.34
CA VAL A 16 7.12 2.97 3.03
C VAL A 16 6.52 4.05 2.14
N ALA A 17 7.35 4.80 1.41
CA ALA A 17 6.90 5.91 0.57
C ALA A 17 6.21 5.44 -0.72
N ILE A 18 6.68 4.35 -1.32
CA ILE A 18 6.14 3.82 -2.57
C ILE A 18 4.81 3.11 -2.33
N THR A 19 4.64 2.46 -1.17
CA THR A 19 3.43 1.72 -0.83
C THR A 19 2.16 2.58 -0.96
N PRO A 20 1.98 3.71 -0.26
CA PRO A 20 0.77 4.55 -0.40
C PRO A 20 0.61 5.11 -1.82
N LEU A 21 1.71 5.41 -2.53
CA LEU A 21 1.64 5.86 -3.92
C LEU A 21 1.08 4.78 -4.86
N ALA A 22 1.50 3.53 -4.69
CA ALA A 22 0.97 2.41 -5.46
C ALA A 22 -0.53 2.19 -5.17
N GLY A 23 -0.97 2.37 -3.92
CA GLY A 23 -2.39 2.29 -3.55
C GLY A 23 -3.20 3.39 -4.23
N ALA A 24 -2.69 4.62 -4.22
CA ALA A 24 -3.31 5.79 -4.85
C ALA A 24 -3.46 5.64 -6.37
N MET A 25 -2.58 4.89 -7.04
CA MET A 25 -2.65 4.67 -8.50
C MET A 25 -3.52 3.46 -8.86
N VAL A 26 -3.48 2.40 -8.07
CA VAL A 26 -4.24 1.15 -8.36
C VAL A 26 -5.73 1.34 -8.12
N PHE A 27 -6.14 2.02 -7.05
CA PHE A 27 -7.55 2.24 -6.69
C PHE A 27 -8.41 2.89 -7.78
N PRO A 28 -8.04 4.07 -8.34
CA PRO A 28 -8.87 4.79 -9.29
C PRO A 28 -9.01 4.08 -10.65
N ILE A 29 -8.17 3.09 -10.93
CA ILE A 29 -8.24 2.32 -12.17
C ILE A 29 -8.97 1.00 -11.93
N LEU A 30 -8.51 0.21 -10.96
CA LEU A 30 -9.00 -1.15 -10.77
C LEU A 30 -10.45 -1.16 -10.27
N VAL A 31 -10.79 -0.28 -9.32
CA VAL A 31 -12.14 -0.27 -8.72
C VAL A 31 -13.20 0.10 -9.76
N PRO A 32 -13.08 1.21 -10.53
CA PRO A 32 -14.07 1.53 -11.56
C PRO A 32 -14.14 0.49 -12.68
N VAL A 33 -13.02 -0.11 -13.08
CA VAL A 33 -13.02 -1.19 -14.08
C VAL A 33 -13.80 -2.40 -13.59
N VAL A 34 -13.60 -2.83 -12.34
CA VAL A 34 -14.36 -3.95 -11.77
C VAL A 34 -15.83 -3.58 -11.62
N MET A 35 -16.15 -2.36 -11.16
CA MET A 35 -17.53 -1.88 -11.08
C MET A 35 -18.22 -1.90 -12.45
N ALA A 36 -17.53 -1.48 -13.51
CA ALA A 36 -18.07 -1.43 -14.86
C ALA A 36 -18.21 -2.79 -15.53
N ARG A 37 -17.38 -3.78 -15.17
CA ARG A 37 -17.32 -5.09 -15.85
C ARG A 37 -18.00 -6.23 -15.09
N VAL A 38 -18.00 -6.19 -13.76
CA VAL A 38 -18.48 -7.29 -12.90
C VAL A 38 -19.66 -6.84 -12.04
N GLY A 39 -19.75 -5.54 -11.74
CA GLY A 39 -20.84 -4.93 -10.99
C GLY A 39 -20.35 -4.22 -9.73
N ILE A 40 -21.24 -3.41 -9.15
CA ILE A 40 -20.90 -2.49 -8.06
C ILE A 40 -20.43 -3.25 -6.81
N SER A 41 -21.15 -4.32 -6.42
CA SER A 41 -20.81 -5.12 -5.24
C SER A 41 -19.43 -5.77 -5.35
N ALA A 42 -19.05 -6.26 -6.53
CA ALA A 42 -17.72 -6.80 -6.79
C ALA A 42 -16.64 -5.70 -6.70
N GLY A 43 -16.90 -4.51 -7.25
CA GLY A 43 -15.99 -3.37 -7.14
C GLY A 43 -15.77 -2.91 -5.69
N VAL A 44 -16.84 -2.88 -4.89
CA VAL A 44 -16.76 -2.58 -3.45
C VAL A 44 -15.96 -3.65 -2.71
N ALA A 45 -16.20 -4.94 -2.97
CA ALA A 45 -15.43 -6.03 -2.36
C ALA A 45 -13.93 -5.93 -2.70
N VAL A 46 -13.60 -5.65 -3.97
CA VAL A 46 -12.21 -5.45 -4.42
C VAL A 46 -11.56 -4.26 -3.70
N ALA A 47 -12.27 -3.15 -3.56
CA ALA A 47 -11.78 -1.99 -2.81
C ALA A 47 -11.49 -2.36 -1.35
N LEU A 48 -12.37 -3.09 -0.67
CA LEU A 48 -12.18 -3.49 0.73
C LEU A 48 -10.96 -4.43 0.89
N VAL A 49 -10.83 -5.43 0.02
CA VAL A 49 -9.72 -6.39 0.06
C VAL A 49 -8.39 -5.69 -0.21
N LEU A 50 -8.32 -4.84 -1.23
CA LEU A 50 -7.10 -4.08 -1.54
C LEU A 50 -6.70 -3.15 -0.42
N SER A 51 -7.66 -2.41 0.15
CA SER A 51 -7.42 -1.55 1.31
C SER A 51 -6.87 -2.34 2.50
N ALA A 52 -7.44 -3.52 2.80
CA ALA A 52 -6.98 -4.36 3.90
C ALA A 52 -5.53 -4.82 3.69
N PHE A 53 -5.18 -5.30 2.50
CA PHE A 53 -3.81 -5.66 2.16
C PHE A 53 -2.85 -4.48 2.33
N TRP A 54 -3.27 -3.28 1.91
CA TRP A 54 -2.49 -2.06 2.06
C TRP A 54 -2.30 -1.65 3.52
N PHE A 55 -3.36 -1.76 4.32
CA PHE A 55 -3.32 -1.45 5.74
C PHE A 55 -2.36 -2.39 6.49
N ILE A 56 -2.40 -3.69 6.17
CA ILE A 56 -1.47 -4.68 6.73
C ILE A 56 -0.02 -4.34 6.34
N ALA A 57 0.23 -3.98 5.09
CA ALA A 57 1.56 -3.57 4.65
C ALA A 57 2.06 -2.32 5.41
N MET A 58 1.17 -1.34 5.63
CA MET A 58 1.46 -0.16 6.44
C MET A 58 1.75 -0.51 7.91
N LEU A 59 0.92 -1.33 8.54
CA LEU A 59 1.09 -1.73 9.95
C LEU A 59 2.42 -2.47 10.16
N LYS A 60 2.74 -3.43 9.30
CA LYS A 60 4.04 -4.15 9.35
C LYS A 60 5.24 -3.22 9.19
N THR A 61 5.05 -2.10 8.51
CA THR A 61 6.07 -1.06 8.33
C THR A 61 6.16 -0.15 9.56
N SER A 62 5.04 0.11 10.24
CA SER A 62 5.00 0.90 11.47
C SER A 62 5.53 0.15 12.70
N GLU A 63 5.47 -1.19 12.71
CA GLU A 63 6.00 -2.05 13.78
C GLU A 63 7.53 -2.20 13.76
N MET A 64 8.24 -1.51 12.86
CA MET A 64 9.69 -1.60 12.79
C MET A 64 10.35 -1.07 14.07
N PRO A 65 11.06 -1.95 14.83
CA PRO A 65 11.72 -1.54 16.05
C PRO A 65 12.81 -0.52 15.68
N HIS A 66 12.65 0.68 16.22
CA HIS A 66 13.61 1.76 16.14
C HIS A 66 14.80 1.46 17.06
#